data_AF-A0AAV1IC16-F1
#
_entry.id   AF-A0AAV1IC16-F1
#
_cell.length_a   1.000
_cell.length_b   1.000
_cell.length_c   1.000
_cell.angle_alpha   90.00
_cell.angle_beta   90.00
_cell.angle_gamma   90.00
#
_symmetry.space_group_name_H-M   'P 1'
#
loop_
_entity.id
_entity.type
_entity.pdbx_description
1 polymer ?
#
loop_
_entity_poly.entity_id
_entity_poly.type
_entity_poly.pdbx_seq_one_letter_code
_entity_poly.pdbx_strand_id
1 'polypeptide(L)'
;MAPLQDPVAYQAELQSSRQKVVLYEAAAPIRLEPGERHDFMVKHDIKEISTYTLICSSRYGSGEDAAYQPQYFKFNAANPLSVRTKMRTLDERVLLEACVENATQKPLQLAQVRFETVPGVKADPIHNSASGRSENPDPRLPDAWPDSYADGLQDVEPGGSANYLFLLSAEQSTGHPDRPRKLTGALGKLELRWRSSSAALGRLQTQQIMANAAAQTDLSISLLSLPQASSQQSRPCLLSDSTLRIHCKADHSTKSLSWL
;
A
#
# COMPACT_ATOMS: atom_id res chain seq x y z
N MET A 1 58.34 -14.38 14.49
CA MET A 1 57.53 -14.50 13.27
C MET A 1 56.08 -14.52 13.71
N ALA A 2 55.30 -13.49 13.41
CA ALA A 2 53.86 -13.54 13.63
C ALA A 2 53.27 -14.62 12.68
N PRO A 3 52.29 -15.42 13.11
CA PRO A 3 51.65 -16.38 12.22
C PRO A 3 51.04 -15.62 11.03
N LEU A 4 51.37 -16.05 9.82
CA LEU A 4 50.74 -15.55 8.60
C LEU A 4 49.25 -15.87 8.69
N GLN A 5 48.40 -14.84 8.77
CA GLN A 5 46.95 -15.03 8.76
C GLN A 5 46.50 -15.53 7.39
N ASP A 6 45.68 -16.58 7.43
CA ASP A 6 45.07 -17.15 6.25
C ASP A 6 44.09 -16.15 5.62
N PRO A 7 44.10 -16.02 4.27
CA PRO A 7 43.14 -15.17 3.59
C PRO A 7 41.72 -15.74 3.74
N VAL A 8 40.73 -14.86 3.77
CA VAL A 8 39.32 -15.21 3.95
C VAL A 8 38.51 -14.72 2.77
N ALA A 9 37.75 -15.61 2.14
CA ALA A 9 36.75 -15.27 1.13
C ALA A 9 35.34 -15.41 1.71
N TYR A 10 34.44 -14.49 1.36
CA TYR A 10 33.07 -14.46 1.85
C TYR A 10 32.08 -14.62 0.71
N GLN A 11 31.00 -15.35 0.98
CA GLN A 11 29.91 -15.53 0.03
C GLN A 11 28.58 -15.50 0.78
N ALA A 12 27.63 -14.74 0.25
CA ALA A 12 26.26 -14.70 0.73
C ALA A 12 25.33 -15.23 -0.36
N GLU A 13 24.49 -16.19 -0.01
CA GLU A 13 23.53 -16.81 -0.92
C GLU A 13 22.14 -16.79 -0.29
N LEU A 14 21.12 -16.60 -1.12
CA LEU A 14 19.73 -16.66 -0.71
C LEU A 14 19.07 -17.87 -1.37
N GLN A 15 18.63 -18.81 -0.55
CA GLN A 15 17.95 -20.02 -1.00
C GLN A 15 16.45 -19.96 -0.69
N SER A 16 15.62 -20.21 -1.68
CA SER A 16 14.19 -20.50 -1.54
C SER A 16 13.91 -21.98 -1.84
N SER A 17 12.63 -22.37 -1.81
CA SER A 17 12.20 -23.71 -2.25
C SER A 17 12.41 -23.96 -3.75
N ARG A 18 12.48 -22.89 -4.56
CA ARG A 18 12.55 -22.97 -6.03
C ARG A 18 13.91 -22.65 -6.61
N GLN A 19 14.70 -21.81 -5.93
CA GLN A 19 15.94 -21.29 -6.48
C GLN A 19 16.96 -20.97 -5.41
N LYS A 20 18.22 -20.91 -5.83
CA LYS A 20 19.35 -20.43 -5.03
C LYS A 20 20.02 -19.32 -5.80
N VAL A 21 20.15 -18.15 -5.18
CA VAL A 21 20.71 -16.94 -5.80
C VAL A 21 21.93 -16.51 -5.00
N VAL A 22 23.07 -16.32 -5.66
CA VAL A 22 24.25 -15.72 -5.03
C VAL A 22 23.99 -14.21 -4.92
N LEU A 23 23.95 -13.71 -3.69
CA LEU A 23 23.72 -12.31 -3.38
C LEU A 23 25.02 -11.51 -3.40
N TYR A 24 26.10 -12.12 -2.93
CA TYR A 24 27.42 -11.54 -2.86
C TYR A 24 28.48 -12.63 -2.90
N GLU A 25 29.57 -12.35 -3.60
CA GLU A 25 30.76 -13.18 -3.60
C GLU A 25 31.98 -12.26 -3.63
N ALA A 26 32.90 -12.47 -2.69
CA ALA A 26 34.11 -11.67 -2.61
C ALA A 26 34.98 -11.89 -3.86
N ALA A 27 35.31 -10.79 -4.55
CA ALA A 27 36.10 -10.85 -5.79
C ALA A 27 37.51 -11.42 -5.57
N ALA A 28 38.08 -11.22 -4.37
CA ALA A 28 39.34 -11.80 -3.96
C ALA A 28 39.31 -12.11 -2.45
N PRO A 29 40.05 -13.13 -1.99
CA PRO A 29 40.26 -13.38 -0.57
C PRO A 29 40.98 -12.18 0.09
N ILE A 30 40.52 -11.77 1.27
CA ILE A 30 41.11 -10.67 2.04
C ILE A 30 41.82 -11.19 3.28
N ARG A 31 42.86 -10.51 3.75
CA ARG A 31 43.49 -10.79 5.05
C ARG A 31 42.92 -9.82 6.08
N LEU A 32 42.58 -10.33 7.25
CA LEU A 32 42.07 -9.53 8.37
C LEU A 32 43.01 -9.63 9.55
N GLU A 33 43.42 -8.48 10.09
CA GLU A 33 44.21 -8.40 11.30
C GLU A 33 43.37 -8.79 12.54
N PRO A 34 43.99 -9.21 13.66
CA PRO A 34 43.24 -9.53 14.88
C PRO A 34 42.39 -8.33 15.35
N GLY A 35 41.08 -8.52 15.42
CA GLY A 35 40.12 -7.48 15.81
C GLY A 35 39.63 -6.61 14.64
N GLU A 36 40.15 -6.81 13.43
CA GLU A 36 39.63 -6.17 12.23
C GLU A 36 38.27 -6.78 11.83
N ARG A 37 37.41 -5.95 11.25
CA ARG A 37 36.07 -6.33 10.80
C ARG A 37 35.86 -5.85 9.37
N HIS A 38 35.36 -6.74 8.52
CA HIS A 38 34.93 -6.40 7.17
C HIS A 38 33.41 -6.51 7.07
N ASP A 39 32.77 -5.40 6.71
CA ASP A 39 31.32 -5.30 6.54
C ASP A 39 30.96 -5.06 5.08
N PHE A 40 29.93 -5.76 4.60
CA PHE A 40 29.33 -5.54 3.30
C PHE A 40 27.81 -5.50 3.42
N MET A 41 27.15 -4.77 2.52
CA MET A 41 25.69 -4.64 2.49
C MET A 41 25.15 -5.15 1.16
N VAL A 42 24.18 -6.07 1.23
CA VAL A 42 23.48 -6.59 0.07
C VAL A 42 22.03 -6.13 0.11
N LYS A 43 21.52 -5.63 -1.03
CA LYS A 43 20.11 -5.36 -1.25
C LYS A 43 19.57 -6.33 -2.29
N HIS A 44 18.46 -7.00 -1.97
CA HIS A 44 17.82 -7.95 -2.86
C HIS A 44 16.31 -7.89 -2.71
N ASP A 45 15.60 -7.75 -3.82
CA ASP A 45 14.15 -7.71 -3.85
C ASP A 45 13.56 -9.12 -3.82
N ILE A 46 12.84 -9.44 -2.74
CA ILE A 46 12.14 -10.71 -2.61
C ILE A 46 10.81 -10.63 -3.34
N LYS A 47 10.67 -11.44 -4.39
CA LYS A 47 9.49 -11.44 -5.28
C LYS A 47 8.43 -12.47 -4.90
N GLU A 48 8.78 -13.47 -4.10
CA GLU A 48 7.90 -14.59 -3.77
C GLU A 48 7.68 -14.69 -2.26
N ILE A 49 6.44 -14.97 -1.87
CA ILE A 49 6.06 -15.26 -0.48
C ILE A 49 6.43 -16.72 -0.22
N SER A 50 7.53 -16.95 0.49
CA SER A 50 8.08 -18.27 0.79
C SER A 50 8.96 -18.21 2.03
N THR A 51 9.33 -19.37 2.55
CA THR A 51 10.49 -19.50 3.45
C THR A 51 11.78 -19.35 2.63
N TYR A 52 12.71 -18.57 3.18
CA TYR A 52 14.04 -18.34 2.65
C TYR A 52 15.11 -18.71 3.69
N THR A 53 16.29 -19.09 3.20
CA THR A 53 17.49 -19.27 4.02
C THR A 53 18.59 -18.40 3.44
N LEU A 54 19.04 -17.40 4.19
CA LEU A 54 20.27 -16.67 3.92
C LEU A 54 21.45 -17.51 4.43
N ILE A 55 22.37 -17.84 3.52
CA ILE A 55 23.56 -18.62 3.79
C ILE A 55 24.74 -17.66 3.68
N CYS A 56 25.38 -17.37 4.81
CA CYS A 56 26.61 -16.60 4.85
C CYS A 56 27.75 -17.57 5.09
N SER A 57 28.70 -17.65 4.17
CA SER A 57 29.83 -18.57 4.29
C SER A 57 31.16 -17.85 4.20
N SER A 58 32.12 -18.34 4.99
CA SER A 58 33.52 -17.96 4.91
C SER A 58 34.37 -19.16 4.47
N ARG A 59 35.39 -18.88 3.66
CA ARG A 59 36.45 -19.84 3.30
C ARG A 59 37.76 -19.29 3.81
N TYR A 60 38.43 -20.03 4.69
CA TYR A 60 39.75 -19.66 5.24
C TYR A 60 40.84 -20.45 4.52
N GLY A 61 41.86 -19.76 4.03
CA GLY A 61 43.01 -20.35 3.36
C GLY A 61 42.94 -20.26 1.83
N SER A 62 43.93 -20.86 1.17
CA SER A 62 44.08 -20.86 -0.29
C SER A 62 44.28 -22.30 -0.77
N GLY A 63 43.46 -22.77 -1.72
CA GLY A 63 43.56 -24.12 -2.29
C GLY A 63 42.42 -25.07 -1.87
N GLU A 64 42.59 -26.37 -2.09
CA GLU A 64 41.59 -27.40 -1.77
C GLU A 64 41.37 -27.61 -0.26
N ASP A 65 42.37 -27.30 0.57
CA ASP A 65 42.29 -27.45 2.04
C ASP A 65 41.62 -26.25 2.74
N ALA A 66 41.00 -25.34 1.98
CA ALA A 66 40.37 -24.15 2.54
C ALA A 66 39.18 -24.54 3.43
N ALA A 67 39.23 -24.15 4.71
CA ALA A 67 38.17 -24.45 5.65
C ALA A 67 36.90 -23.66 5.29
N TYR A 68 35.82 -24.37 4.98
CA TYR A 68 34.52 -23.80 4.63
C TYR A 68 33.58 -23.77 5.83
N GLN A 69 33.13 -22.58 6.23
CA GLN A 69 32.26 -22.38 7.39
C GLN A 69 31.00 -21.60 7.01
N PRO A 70 29.87 -22.29 6.78
CA PRO A 70 28.58 -21.66 6.50
C PRO A 70 27.75 -21.42 7.77
N GLN A 71 27.00 -20.32 7.77
CA GLN A 71 25.98 -19.98 8.74
C GLN A 71 24.63 -19.78 8.04
N TYR A 72 23.58 -20.35 8.61
CA TYR A 72 22.24 -20.39 8.01
C TYR A 72 21.26 -19.54 8.82
N PHE A 73 20.58 -18.61 8.16
CA PHE A 73 19.55 -17.77 8.74
C PHE A 73 18.23 -17.99 8.01
N LYS A 74 17.28 -18.65 8.68
CA LYS A 74 15.97 -18.97 8.11
C LYS A 74 14.95 -17.89 8.45
N PHE A 75 14.16 -17.46 7.46
CA PHE A 75 13.09 -16.49 7.66
C PHE A 75 11.95 -16.71 6.66
N ASN A 76 10.76 -16.20 6.99
CA ASN A 76 9.60 -16.24 6.10
C ASN A 76 9.39 -14.86 5.48
N ALA A 77 9.38 -14.80 4.15
CA ALA A 77 8.96 -13.61 3.43
C ALA A 77 7.44 -13.58 3.35
N ALA A 78 6.82 -12.52 3.86
CA ALA A 78 5.39 -12.28 3.82
C ALA A 78 5.12 -10.84 3.38
N ASN A 79 3.90 -10.59 2.91
CA ASN A 79 3.51 -9.25 2.54
C ASN A 79 3.32 -8.37 3.81
N PRO A 80 4.04 -7.25 3.96
CA PRO A 80 3.93 -6.41 5.15
C PRO A 80 2.61 -5.66 5.27
N LEU A 81 1.88 -5.45 4.16
CA LEU A 81 0.58 -4.81 4.14
C LEU A 81 -0.48 -5.70 3.50
N SER A 82 -1.60 -5.88 4.19
CA SER A 82 -2.78 -6.51 3.60
C SER A 82 -3.74 -5.42 3.11
N VAL A 83 -4.26 -5.57 1.90
CA VAL A 83 -5.21 -4.61 1.31
C VAL A 83 -6.53 -5.31 1.05
N ARG A 84 -7.61 -4.77 1.64
CA ARG A 84 -8.98 -5.19 1.36
C ARG A 84 -9.75 -4.04 0.75
N THR A 85 -10.47 -4.31 -0.34
CA THR A 85 -11.28 -3.29 -1.02
C THR A 85 -12.76 -3.61 -0.90
N LYS A 86 -13.57 -2.58 -0.62
CA LYS A 86 -15.02 -2.65 -0.61
C LYS A 86 -15.57 -1.60 -1.56
N MET A 87 -16.51 -1.98 -2.41
CA MET A 87 -17.09 -1.08 -3.41
C MET A 87 -18.57 -0.90 -3.17
N ARG A 88 -19.05 0.33 -3.31
CA ARG A 88 -20.47 0.67 -3.31
C ARG A 88 -20.78 1.50 -4.54
N THR A 89 -21.75 1.06 -5.34
CA THR A 89 -22.23 1.84 -6.49
C THR A 89 -23.21 2.90 -5.97
N LEU A 90 -22.98 4.16 -6.35
CA LEU A 90 -23.87 5.29 -6.11
C LEU A 90 -24.27 5.85 -7.48
N ASP A 91 -25.43 5.42 -7.97
CA ASP A 91 -25.92 5.70 -9.33
C ASP A 91 -24.90 5.31 -10.42
N GLU A 92 -24.05 6.25 -10.83
CA GLU A 92 -23.06 6.10 -11.90
C GLU A 92 -21.62 6.27 -11.40
N ARG A 93 -21.47 6.55 -10.10
CA ARG A 93 -20.19 6.63 -9.39
C ARG A 93 -19.98 5.37 -8.57
N VAL A 94 -18.73 5.12 -8.19
CA VAL A 94 -18.40 4.04 -7.27
C VAL A 94 -17.59 4.62 -6.12
N LEU A 95 -18.08 4.42 -4.90
CA LEU A 95 -17.29 4.62 -3.70
C LEU A 95 -16.44 3.37 -3.46
N LEU A 96 -15.12 3.53 -3.57
CA LEU A 96 -14.13 2.52 -3.26
C LEU A 96 -13.52 2.82 -1.89
N GLU A 97 -13.66 1.88 -0.97
CA GLU A 97 -12.97 1.86 0.31
C GLU A 97 -11.81 0.87 0.24
N ALA A 98 -10.59 1.32 0.52
CA ALA A 98 -9.40 0.50 0.65
C ALA A 98 -8.95 0.48 2.12
N CYS A 99 -9.10 -0.67 2.76
CA CYS A 99 -8.61 -0.96 4.10
C CYS A 99 -7.18 -1.52 3.99
N VAL A 100 -6.21 -0.75 4.47
CA VAL A 100 -4.79 -1.11 4.51
C VAL A 100 -4.44 -1.52 5.93
N GLU A 101 -4.05 -2.77 6.13
CA GLU A 101 -3.73 -3.36 7.43
C GLU A 101 -2.25 -3.67 7.53
N ASN A 102 -1.63 -3.31 8.65
CA ASN A 102 -0.24 -3.64 8.93
C ASN A 102 -0.13 -5.07 9.48
N ALA A 103 0.41 -5.97 8.66
CA ALA A 103 0.62 -7.37 9.02
C ALA A 103 1.98 -7.63 9.71
N THR A 104 2.75 -6.58 9.99
CA THR A 104 4.07 -6.69 10.63
C THR A 104 3.97 -6.51 12.15
N GLN A 105 5.06 -6.84 12.85
CA GLN A 105 5.18 -6.67 14.30
C GLN A 105 5.69 -5.28 14.71
N LYS A 106 5.90 -4.37 13.75
CA LYS A 106 6.41 -3.02 14.00
C LYS A 106 5.50 -1.98 13.32
N PRO A 107 5.41 -0.76 13.84
CA PRO A 107 4.66 0.29 13.17
C PRO A 107 5.19 0.54 11.76
N LEU A 108 4.28 0.80 10.83
CA LEU A 108 4.59 1.22 9.47
C LEU A 108 4.03 2.62 9.26
N GLN A 109 4.82 3.45 8.61
CA GLN A 109 4.46 4.82 8.32
C GLN A 109 4.09 4.94 6.85
N LEU A 110 2.81 5.11 6.54
CA LEU A 110 2.32 5.25 5.18
C LEU A 110 2.69 6.63 4.62
N ALA A 111 3.51 6.62 3.57
CA ALA A 111 4.02 7.81 2.90
C ALA A 111 3.19 8.18 1.66
N GLN A 112 2.56 7.20 1.02
CA GLN A 112 1.70 7.42 -0.14
C GLN A 112 0.62 6.34 -0.22
N VAL A 113 -0.61 6.77 -0.45
CA VAL A 113 -1.72 5.91 -0.84
C VAL A 113 -2.40 6.57 -2.04
N ARG A 114 -2.27 5.96 -3.22
CA ARG A 114 -2.75 6.52 -4.49
C ARG A 114 -3.53 5.47 -5.24
N PHE A 115 -4.65 5.87 -5.84
CA PHE A 115 -5.36 5.04 -6.80
C PHE A 115 -4.97 5.47 -8.22
N GLU A 116 -4.33 4.56 -8.96
CA GLU A 116 -3.97 4.73 -10.36
C GLU A 116 -5.11 4.23 -11.24
N THR A 117 -5.84 5.14 -11.88
CA THR A 117 -7.01 4.79 -12.69
C THR A 117 -6.62 4.32 -14.09
N VAL A 118 -7.51 3.52 -14.69
CA VAL A 118 -7.44 3.27 -16.15
C VAL A 118 -7.91 4.50 -16.93
N PRO A 119 -7.56 4.62 -18.23
CA PRO A 119 -8.06 5.70 -19.07
C PRO A 119 -9.59 5.76 -19.10
N GLY A 120 -10.15 6.97 -18.97
CA GLY A 120 -11.60 7.20 -18.94
C GLY A 120 -12.25 7.00 -17.56
N VAL A 121 -11.46 6.71 -16.52
CA VAL A 121 -11.91 6.70 -15.12
C VAL A 121 -11.17 7.77 -14.34
N LYS A 122 -11.93 8.59 -13.61
CA LYS A 122 -11.42 9.57 -12.66
C LYS A 122 -11.59 9.05 -11.24
N ALA A 123 -10.59 9.24 -10.39
CA ALA A 123 -10.65 8.93 -8.96
C ALA A 123 -10.37 10.17 -8.14
N ASP A 124 -11.36 10.59 -7.35
CA ASP A 124 -11.22 11.69 -6.40
C ASP A 124 -11.04 11.12 -4.99
N PRO A 125 -9.88 11.31 -4.33
CA PRO A 125 -9.69 10.88 -2.95
C PRO A 125 -10.62 11.68 -2.02
N ILE A 126 -11.29 11.00 -1.10
CA ILE A 126 -12.12 11.63 -0.08
C ILE A 126 -11.27 11.76 1.18
N HIS A 127 -10.79 12.97 1.45
CA HIS A 127 -10.02 13.27 2.64
C HIS A 127 -10.95 13.32 3.86
N ASN A 128 -10.56 12.66 4.96
CA ASN A 128 -11.18 12.93 6.25
C ASN A 128 -10.60 14.25 6.76
N SER A 129 -11.40 15.32 6.78
CA SER A 129 -11.01 16.69 7.14
C SER A 129 -10.66 16.88 8.63
N ALA A 130 -10.23 15.82 9.33
CA ALA A 130 -9.78 15.86 10.72
C ALA A 130 -8.35 16.40 10.87
N SER A 131 -7.59 16.53 9.78
CA SER A 131 -6.28 17.20 9.79
C SER A 131 -6.24 18.27 8.71
N GLY A 132 -6.29 19.54 9.09
CA GLY A 132 -6.10 20.66 8.16
C GLY A 132 -4.79 20.47 7.40
N ARG A 133 -4.86 20.35 6.06
CA ARG A 133 -3.69 20.10 5.20
C ARG A 133 -3.72 20.98 3.97
N SER A 134 -2.53 21.45 3.61
CA SER A 134 -2.26 22.28 2.44
C SER A 134 -2.23 21.43 1.17
N GLU A 135 -3.13 21.75 0.24
CA GLU A 135 -3.18 21.22 -1.12
C GLU A 135 -2.13 21.92 -1.98
N ASN A 136 -0.98 21.29 -2.25
CA ASN A 136 -0.22 21.50 -3.49
C ASN A 136 1.01 20.57 -3.54
N PRO A 137 0.95 19.45 -4.28
CA PRO A 137 2.15 18.76 -4.72
C PRO A 137 2.80 19.53 -5.89
N ASP A 138 4.10 19.80 -5.81
CA ASP A 138 4.87 20.41 -6.91
C ASP A 138 4.96 19.42 -8.10
N PRO A 139 4.44 19.78 -9.30
CA PRO A 139 4.41 18.91 -10.46
C PRO A 139 5.78 18.65 -11.13
N ARG A 140 6.88 19.22 -10.61
CA ARG A 140 8.20 19.17 -11.27
C ARG A 140 9.03 17.91 -11.01
N LEU A 141 8.60 16.98 -10.15
CA LEU A 141 9.37 15.79 -9.79
C LEU A 141 8.52 14.51 -9.78
N PRO A 142 8.27 13.88 -10.95
CA PRO A 142 7.48 12.65 -11.03
C PRO A 142 8.15 11.43 -10.37
N ASP A 143 9.49 11.43 -10.27
CA ASP A 143 10.30 10.29 -9.76
C ASP A 143 11.10 10.59 -8.48
N ALA A 144 11.08 11.82 -7.96
CA ALA A 144 11.70 12.11 -6.67
C ALA A 144 10.75 11.69 -5.55
N TRP A 145 11.26 11.02 -4.50
CA TRP A 145 10.56 10.99 -3.23
C TRP A 145 10.47 12.45 -2.72
N PRO A 146 9.27 12.99 -2.45
CA PRO A 146 9.14 14.35 -1.91
C PRO A 146 10.02 14.56 -0.67
N ASP A 147 11.01 15.43 -0.71
CA ASP A 147 11.87 15.67 0.46
C ASP A 147 11.15 16.41 1.61
N SER A 148 9.89 16.83 1.41
CA SER A 148 9.04 17.52 2.38
C SER A 148 7.92 16.62 2.90
N TYR A 149 8.24 15.62 3.73
CA TYR A 149 7.28 14.58 4.18
C TYR A 149 6.84 14.65 5.65
N ALA A 150 7.24 15.63 6.45
CA ALA A 150 6.82 15.67 7.86
C ALA A 150 5.30 15.85 8.02
N ASP A 151 4.64 16.47 7.02
CA ASP A 151 3.22 16.78 7.07
C ASP A 151 2.42 15.75 6.26
N GLY A 152 2.22 14.57 6.86
CA GLY A 152 1.12 13.72 6.41
C GLY A 152 1.29 12.21 6.47
N LEU A 153 2.37 11.77 7.09
CA LEU A 153 2.66 10.38 7.38
C LEU A 153 1.58 9.80 8.31
N GLN A 154 0.87 8.76 7.85
CA GLN A 154 -0.08 8.04 8.69
C GLN A 154 0.60 6.81 9.26
N ASP A 155 0.78 6.79 10.58
CA ASP A 155 1.29 5.61 11.27
C ASP A 155 0.18 4.56 11.39
N VAL A 156 0.52 3.33 11.02
CA VAL A 156 -0.32 2.14 11.17
C VAL A 156 0.39 1.20 12.11
N GLU A 157 -0.13 1.09 13.33
CA GLU A 157 0.39 0.20 14.38
C GLU A 157 0.35 -1.28 13.96
N PRO A 158 1.15 -2.16 14.58
CA PRO A 158 1.08 -3.60 14.37
C PRO A 158 -0.34 -4.15 14.50
N GLY A 159 -0.85 -4.83 13.47
CA GLY A 159 -2.25 -5.32 13.42
C GLY A 159 -3.31 -4.22 13.25
N GLY A 160 -2.91 -2.95 13.24
CA GLY A 160 -3.77 -1.81 12.98
C GLY A 160 -4.16 -1.69 11.50
N SER A 161 -5.18 -0.90 11.23
CA SER A 161 -5.61 -0.61 9.86
C SER A 161 -5.98 0.85 9.64
N ALA A 162 -5.82 1.31 8.40
CA ALA A 162 -6.21 2.62 7.91
C ALA A 162 -7.12 2.46 6.70
N ASN A 163 -8.22 3.22 6.65
CA ASN A 163 -9.17 3.18 5.55
C ASN A 163 -9.04 4.43 4.67
N TYR A 164 -8.99 4.20 3.36
CA TYR A 164 -8.91 5.25 2.34
C TYR A 164 -10.12 5.16 1.43
N LEU A 165 -10.73 6.31 1.18
CA LEU A 165 -11.94 6.41 0.36
C LEU A 165 -11.62 7.11 -0.96
N PHE A 166 -12.10 6.54 -2.05
CA PHE A 166 -11.99 7.11 -3.39
C PHE A 166 -13.37 7.13 -4.03
N LEU A 167 -13.77 8.29 -4.56
CA LEU A 167 -14.94 8.42 -5.39
C LEU A 167 -14.53 8.28 -6.85
N LEU A 168 -14.96 7.19 -7.48
CA LEU A 168 -14.67 6.89 -8.87
C LEU A 168 -15.83 7.36 -9.76
N SER A 169 -15.50 7.96 -10.90
CA SER A 169 -16.48 8.38 -11.91
C SER A 169 -15.92 8.18 -13.32
N ALA A 170 -16.82 8.03 -14.30
CA ALA A 170 -16.41 8.05 -15.70
C ALA A 170 -15.99 9.47 -16.09
N GLU A 171 -14.86 9.59 -16.78
CA GLU A 171 -14.40 10.86 -17.33
C GLU A 171 -15.31 11.28 -18.48
N GLN A 172 -15.84 12.50 -18.44
CA GLN A 172 -16.74 12.99 -19.48
C GLN A 172 -15.94 13.34 -20.73
N SER A 173 -16.17 12.61 -21.82
CA SER A 173 -15.64 13.01 -23.13
C SER A 173 -16.37 14.26 -23.62
N THR A 174 -15.64 15.23 -24.15
CA THR A 174 -16.11 16.53 -24.65
C THR A 174 -17.16 16.49 -25.78
N GLY A 175 -17.60 15.30 -26.24
CA GLY A 175 -18.42 15.13 -27.44
C GLY A 175 -19.92 14.87 -27.24
N HIS A 176 -20.39 14.39 -26.08
CA HIS A 176 -21.83 14.10 -25.86
C HIS A 176 -22.19 14.13 -24.36
N PRO A 177 -22.91 15.15 -23.87
CA PRO A 177 -23.18 15.33 -22.44
C PRO A 177 -24.34 14.48 -21.87
N ASP A 178 -25.05 13.68 -22.68
CA ASP A 178 -26.43 13.31 -22.33
C ASP A 178 -26.69 11.85 -21.93
N ARG A 179 -25.64 11.09 -21.59
CA ARG A 179 -25.87 9.83 -20.86
C ARG A 179 -24.75 9.56 -19.88
N PRO A 180 -25.04 9.53 -18.58
CA PRO A 180 -23.97 9.28 -17.66
C PRO A 180 -23.66 7.77 -17.63
N ARG A 181 -22.35 7.50 -17.57
CA ARG A 181 -21.78 6.20 -17.94
C ARG A 181 -21.43 5.43 -16.68
N LYS A 182 -22.14 4.32 -16.46
CA LYS A 182 -21.80 3.37 -15.40
C LYS A 182 -20.38 2.85 -15.61
N LEU A 183 -19.60 2.85 -14.53
CA LEU A 183 -18.28 2.25 -14.49
C LEU A 183 -18.39 0.73 -14.61
N THR A 184 -17.78 0.15 -15.63
CA THR A 184 -17.76 -1.30 -15.87
C THR A 184 -16.34 -1.77 -16.18
N GLY A 185 -16.04 -3.02 -15.84
CA GLY A 185 -14.73 -3.62 -16.12
C GLY A 185 -13.62 -3.11 -15.19
N ALA A 186 -12.43 -2.89 -15.75
CA ALA A 186 -11.24 -2.50 -15.01
C ALA A 186 -11.32 -1.04 -14.55
N LEU A 187 -10.95 -0.75 -13.29
CA LEU A 187 -11.05 0.59 -12.71
C LEU A 187 -9.68 1.23 -12.45
N GLY A 188 -8.75 0.44 -11.92
CA GLY A 188 -7.42 0.92 -11.58
C GLY A 188 -6.66 -0.02 -10.66
N LYS A 189 -5.57 0.47 -10.09
CA LYS A 189 -4.73 -0.23 -9.11
C LYS A 189 -4.44 0.69 -7.93
N LEU A 190 -4.28 0.12 -6.74
CA LEU A 190 -3.85 0.87 -5.57
C LEU A 190 -2.33 0.77 -5.43
N GLU A 191 -1.69 1.94 -5.33
CA GLU A 191 -0.26 2.12 -5.09
C GLU A 191 -0.04 2.60 -3.66
N LEU A 192 0.82 1.88 -2.94
CA LEU A 192 1.18 2.14 -1.56
C LEU A 192 2.69 2.31 -1.45
N ARG A 193 3.13 3.32 -0.71
CA ARG A 193 4.52 3.46 -0.26
C ARG A 193 4.55 3.71 1.24
N TRP A 194 5.52 3.13 1.93
CA TRP A 194 5.68 3.27 3.37
C TRP A 194 7.14 3.29 3.79
N ARG A 195 7.35 3.69 5.05
CA ARG A 195 8.60 3.58 5.78
C ARG A 195 8.43 2.59 6.92
N SER A 196 9.38 1.66 7.08
CA SER A 196 9.46 0.80 8.26
C SER A 196 10.06 1.57 9.44
N SER A 197 9.99 0.99 10.64
CA SER A 197 10.66 1.52 11.83
C SER A 197 12.18 1.69 11.70
N SER A 198 12.81 1.04 10.71
CA SER A 198 14.25 1.18 10.42
C SER A 198 14.51 2.17 9.28
N ALA A 199 13.52 2.99 8.94
CA ALA A 199 13.51 3.90 7.78
C ALA A 199 13.71 3.19 6.42
N ALA A 200 13.54 1.86 6.35
CA ALA A 200 13.57 1.16 5.08
C ALA A 200 12.27 1.46 4.31
N LEU A 201 12.41 1.75 3.01
CA LEU A 201 11.29 2.06 2.15
C LEU A 201 10.67 0.77 1.59
N GLY A 202 9.34 0.72 1.56
CA GLY A 202 8.60 -0.35 0.90
C GLY A 202 7.54 0.18 -0.05
N ARG A 203 7.18 -0.65 -1.03
CA ARG A 203 6.13 -0.38 -2.03
C ARG A 203 5.25 -1.60 -2.21
N LEU A 204 3.96 -1.38 -2.42
CA LEU A 204 3.00 -2.39 -2.83
C LEU A 204 2.08 -1.82 -3.89
N GLN A 205 1.86 -2.58 -4.96
CA GLN A 205 0.85 -2.30 -5.96
C GLN A 205 -0.13 -3.46 -5.98
N THR A 206 -1.43 -3.16 -5.92
CA THR A 206 -2.45 -4.22 -6.04
C THR A 206 -2.57 -4.68 -7.49
N GLN A 207 -3.21 -5.84 -7.67
CA GLN A 207 -3.74 -6.20 -8.97
C GLN A 207 -4.84 -5.23 -9.42
N GLN A 208 -5.28 -5.39 -10.67
CA GLN A 208 -6.37 -4.59 -11.23
C GLN A 208 -7.64 -4.75 -10.40
N ILE A 209 -8.15 -3.64 -9.87
CA ILE A 209 -9.44 -3.57 -9.20
C ILE A 209 -10.51 -3.44 -10.27
N MET A 210 -11.45 -4.37 -10.24
CA MET A 210 -12.55 -4.47 -11.20
C MET A 210 -13.83 -3.90 -10.57
N ALA A 211 -14.68 -3.27 -11.38
CA ALA A 211 -16.01 -2.90 -10.98
C ALA A 211 -16.81 -4.15 -10.60
N ASN A 212 -17.59 -4.05 -9.53
CA ASN A 212 -18.56 -5.09 -9.22
C ASN A 212 -19.55 -5.26 -10.38
N ALA A 213 -19.94 -6.51 -10.66
CA ALA A 213 -21.12 -6.74 -11.47
C ALA A 213 -22.29 -6.00 -10.80
N ALA A 214 -22.96 -5.12 -11.56
CA ALA A 214 -24.02 -4.29 -11.00
C ALA A 214 -25.10 -5.21 -10.41
N ALA A 215 -25.20 -5.25 -9.08
CA ALA A 215 -26.41 -5.75 -8.45
C ALA A 215 -27.53 -4.77 -8.83
N GLN A 216 -28.60 -5.26 -9.43
CA GLN A 216 -29.81 -4.44 -9.54
C GLN A 216 -30.26 -4.12 -8.12
N THR A 217 -30.22 -2.85 -7.75
CA THR A 217 -30.80 -2.36 -6.51
C THR A 217 -32.20 -1.87 -6.85
N ASP A 218 -33.22 -2.58 -6.39
CA ASP A 218 -34.64 -2.21 -6.58
C ASP A 218 -34.98 -0.84 -5.99
N LEU A 219 -34.15 -0.35 -5.06
CA LEU A 219 -34.31 0.91 -4.34
C LEU A 219 -32.96 1.65 -4.26
N SER A 220 -32.91 2.87 -4.77
CA SER A 220 -31.81 3.80 -4.53
C SER A 220 -32.25 4.87 -3.54
N ILE A 221 -31.53 4.97 -2.42
CA ILE A 221 -31.72 6.00 -1.40
C ILE A 221 -30.61 7.04 -1.54
N SER A 222 -30.97 8.29 -1.80
CA SER A 222 -30.03 9.41 -1.86
C SER A 222 -30.37 10.47 -0.81
N LEU A 223 -29.31 11.01 -0.19
CA LEU A 223 -29.41 12.09 0.78
C LEU A 223 -29.55 13.41 0.03
N LEU A 224 -30.70 14.08 0.18
CA LEU A 224 -30.97 15.35 -0.52
C LEU A 224 -30.23 16.53 0.13
N SER A 225 -30.23 16.57 1.45
CA SER A 225 -29.67 17.69 2.21
C SER A 225 -29.34 17.23 3.62
N LEU A 226 -28.15 17.59 4.08
CA LEU A 226 -27.84 17.59 5.51
C LEU A 226 -28.27 18.93 6.11
N PRO A 227 -28.87 18.95 7.31
CA PRO A 227 -29.00 20.17 8.08
C PRO A 227 -27.61 20.75 8.30
N GLN A 228 -27.46 22.08 8.20
CA GLN A 228 -26.19 22.72 8.52
C GLN A 228 -25.83 22.42 9.97
N ALA A 229 -24.73 21.68 10.19
CA ALA A 229 -24.20 21.49 11.52
C ALA A 229 -23.69 22.84 12.04
N SER A 230 -24.33 23.41 13.06
CA SER A 230 -23.78 24.53 13.78
C SER A 230 -22.52 24.06 14.50
N SER A 231 -21.35 24.55 14.09
CA SER A 231 -20.09 24.26 14.79
C SER A 231 -20.07 24.97 16.13
N GLN A 232 -20.68 24.38 17.16
CA GLN A 232 -20.33 24.70 18.53
C GLN A 232 -19.32 23.66 19.03
N GLN A 233 -18.20 24.19 19.47
CA GLN A 233 -16.95 23.51 19.78
C GLN A 233 -17.14 22.44 20.87
N SER A 234 -16.50 21.28 20.68
CA SER A 234 -16.19 20.27 21.72
C SER A 234 -17.33 19.49 22.39
N ARG A 235 -18.46 19.24 21.70
CA ARG A 235 -19.39 18.16 22.10
C ARG A 235 -19.78 17.29 20.90
N PRO A 236 -20.04 15.98 21.09
CA PRO A 236 -20.62 15.15 20.04
C PRO A 236 -21.88 15.86 19.55
N CYS A 237 -21.97 16.09 18.24
CA CYS A 237 -23.08 16.80 17.64
C CYS A 237 -24.38 16.03 17.94
N LEU A 238 -25.17 16.53 18.89
CA LEU A 238 -26.57 16.11 19.00
C LEU A 238 -27.27 16.68 17.77
N LEU A 239 -27.71 15.80 16.88
CA LEU A 239 -28.69 16.16 15.84
C LEU A 239 -29.97 16.55 16.59
N SER A 240 -30.11 17.83 16.94
CA SER A 240 -31.34 18.36 17.53
C SER A 240 -32.43 18.37 16.47
N ASP A 241 -33.50 17.59 16.67
CA ASP A 241 -34.78 17.58 15.92
C ASP A 241 -34.71 18.10 14.47
N SER A 242 -33.81 17.50 13.69
CA SER A 242 -33.60 17.88 12.30
C SER A 242 -34.17 16.80 11.39
N THR A 243 -35.22 17.12 10.65
CA THR A 243 -35.86 16.19 9.71
C THR A 243 -34.92 15.89 8.54
N LEU A 244 -34.40 14.66 8.48
CA LEU A 244 -33.57 14.17 7.39
C LEU A 244 -34.47 13.90 6.16
N ARG A 245 -34.27 14.65 5.07
CA ARG A 245 -35.04 14.43 3.82
C ARG A 245 -34.35 13.37 2.97
N ILE A 246 -34.99 12.22 2.86
CA ILE A 246 -34.55 11.09 2.04
C ILE A 246 -35.36 11.09 0.74
N HIS A 247 -34.69 11.02 -0.41
CA HIS A 247 -35.36 10.70 -1.67
C HIS A 247 -35.22 9.21 -1.95
N CYS A 248 -36.34 8.52 -2.13
CA CYS A 248 -36.38 7.13 -2.55
C CYS A 248 -36.87 7.09 -4.00
N LYS A 249 -36.03 6.59 -4.91
CA LYS A 249 -36.42 6.34 -6.30
C LYS A 249 -36.56 4.83 -6.47
N ALA A 250 -37.79 4.38 -6.71
CA ALA A 250 -38.08 3.02 -7.12
C ALA A 250 -38.09 2.97 -8.66
N ASP A 251 -37.33 2.05 -9.26
CA ASP A 251 -37.42 1.83 -10.70
C ASP A 251 -38.73 1.06 -10.99
N HIS A 252 -39.46 1.47 -12.02
CA HIS A 252 -40.87 1.12 -12.22
C HIS A 252 -41.14 -0.40 -12.29
N SER A 253 -41.77 -0.96 -11.25
CA SER A 253 -42.74 -2.06 -11.41
C SER A 253 -43.79 -2.21 -10.30
N THR A 254 -43.79 -1.41 -9.22
CA THR A 254 -44.71 -1.70 -8.09
C THR A 254 -45.40 -0.45 -7.54
N LYS A 255 -46.72 -0.57 -7.39
CA LYS A 255 -47.72 0.47 -7.12
C LYS A 255 -47.39 1.35 -5.91
N SER A 256 -47.68 2.64 -6.09
CA SER A 256 -47.70 3.71 -5.07
C SER A 256 -48.24 3.26 -3.71
N LEU A 257 -47.45 3.48 -2.65
CA LEU A 257 -47.94 3.56 -1.27
C LEU A 257 -47.53 4.90 -0.67
N SER A 258 -48.52 5.70 -0.33
CA SER A 258 -48.40 6.95 0.43
C SER A 258 -48.47 6.66 1.93
N TRP A 259 -47.59 7.26 2.72
CA TRP A 259 -47.74 7.37 4.17
C TRP A 259 -47.71 8.85 4.59
N LEU A 260 -48.66 9.21 5.47
CA LEU A 260 -48.74 10.48 6.22
C LEU A 260 -47.63 10.56 7.26
#